data_AF-A0ABD2P5B4-F1
#
_entry.id   AF-A0ABD2P5B4-F1
#
_cell.length_a   1.000
_cell.length_b   1.000
_cell.length_c   1.000
_cell.angle_alpha   90.00
_cell.angle_beta   90.00
_cell.angle_gamma   90.00
#
_symmetry.space_group_name_H-M   'P 1'
#
loop_
_entity.id
_entity.type
_entity.pdbx_description
1 polymer ?
#
loop_
_entity_poly.entity_id
_entity_poly.type
_entity_poly.pdbx_seq_one_letter_code
_entity_poly.pdbx_strand_id
1 'polypeptide(L)'
;MDSRSPLEGIFNIIGGGLPQGHDKPVKHALYNAVALLLLLLCCAAGWALFVILEPFMKPLMWALLVGSVLHPLKRSLRDIFQDWFETLEEAHTPVVLGLFLLPVNIINNMSEFIGDILLRHIKIILGISIMIPVIPILYFYTPSFLITIIWKVLCLSKYVFNQILSITSFSYMCIGLVFYISLVYLLWTPENNHAFHYSSVGVWLMICLTFANQFGSFGLPVFVVLQFIIIGGFFLKYIVSMRGKRKKVLP
;
A
#
# COMPACT_ATOMS: atom_id res chain seq x y z
N MET A 1 58.95 -6.30 -6.37
CA MET A 1 58.43 -7.68 -6.25
C MET A 1 56.95 -7.59 -6.56
N ASP A 2 56.60 -7.91 -7.80
CA ASP A 2 55.26 -7.68 -8.34
C ASP A 2 54.27 -8.69 -7.78
N SER A 3 53.39 -8.22 -6.91
CA SER A 3 52.27 -8.97 -6.34
C SER A 3 51.20 -9.19 -7.42
N ARG A 4 51.46 -10.08 -8.38
CA ARG A 4 50.43 -10.54 -9.33
C ARG A 4 49.31 -11.21 -8.53
N SER A 5 48.10 -10.69 -8.66
CA SER A 5 46.93 -11.24 -7.99
C SER A 5 46.69 -12.66 -8.51
N PRO A 6 46.47 -13.67 -7.66
CA PRO A 6 46.23 -15.05 -8.10
C PRO A 6 45.04 -15.19 -9.07
N LEU A 7 44.14 -14.20 -9.07
CA LEU A 7 43.03 -14.11 -10.02
C LEU A 7 43.47 -13.79 -11.45
N GLU A 8 44.57 -13.06 -11.66
CA GLU A 8 45.11 -12.77 -13.00
C GLU A 8 45.65 -14.04 -13.67
N GLY A 9 46.24 -14.96 -12.90
CA GLY A 9 46.69 -16.25 -13.39
C GLY A 9 45.53 -17.11 -13.89
N ILE A 10 44.42 -17.14 -13.15
CA ILE A 10 43.19 -17.85 -13.54
C ILE A 10 42.54 -17.20 -14.77
N PHE A 11 42.55 -15.87 -14.84
CA PHE A 11 42.01 -15.13 -15.99
C PHE A 11 42.82 -15.35 -17.27
N ASN A 12 44.15 -15.53 -17.16
CA ASN A 12 45.01 -15.80 -18.30
C ASN A 12 44.84 -17.24 -18.84
N ILE A 13 44.54 -18.20 -17.95
CA ILE A 13 44.25 -19.59 -18.33
C ILE A 13 42.87 -19.71 -18.97
N ILE A 14 41.86 -19.00 -18.46
CA ILE A 14 40.48 -19.01 -18.98
C ILE A 14 40.34 -18.09 -20.20
N GLY A 15 41.12 -17.00 -20.27
CA GLY A 15 41.08 -15.99 -21.32
C GLY A 15 42.05 -16.22 -22.49
N GLY A 16 42.90 -17.24 -22.44
CA GLY A 16 43.93 -17.55 -23.45
C GLY A 16 43.43 -17.85 -24.87
N GLY A 17 42.12 -17.79 -25.11
CA GLY A 17 41.48 -17.95 -26.43
C GLY A 17 40.65 -16.75 -26.91
N LEU A 18 40.66 -15.60 -26.22
CA LEU A 18 39.80 -14.46 -26.56
C LEU A 18 40.58 -13.30 -27.21
N PRO A 19 40.09 -12.71 -28.33
CA PRO A 19 40.72 -11.58 -28.98
C PRO A 19 40.66 -10.31 -28.11
N GLN A 20 41.74 -9.52 -28.13
CA GLN A 20 42.10 -8.40 -27.22
C GLN A 20 41.16 -7.16 -27.23
N GLY A 21 39.84 -7.34 -27.21
CA GLY A 21 38.84 -6.26 -27.13
C GLY A 21 37.68 -6.51 -26.16
N HIS A 22 37.56 -7.71 -25.57
CA HIS A 22 36.42 -8.12 -24.72
C HIS A 22 36.74 -8.26 -23.22
N ASP A 23 37.89 -7.76 -22.76
CA ASP A 23 38.34 -7.95 -21.37
C ASP A 23 37.43 -7.30 -20.33
N LYS A 24 36.82 -6.13 -20.63
CA LYS A 24 35.94 -5.43 -19.68
C LYS A 24 34.59 -6.16 -19.51
N PRO A 25 33.85 -6.54 -20.59
CA PRO A 25 32.62 -7.31 -20.46
C PRO A 25 32.79 -8.65 -19.74
N VAL A 26 33.88 -9.38 -20.03
CA VAL A 26 34.12 -10.70 -19.42
C VAL A 26 34.44 -10.57 -17.92
N LYS A 27 35.21 -9.55 -17.52
CA LYS A 27 35.45 -9.25 -16.10
C LYS A 27 34.15 -8.91 -15.37
N HIS A 28 33.28 -8.08 -15.97
CA HIS A 28 31.98 -7.76 -15.38
C HIS A 28 31.06 -8.98 -15.27
N ALA A 29 31.03 -9.84 -16.29
CA ALA A 29 30.25 -11.08 -16.26
C ALA A 29 30.73 -12.02 -15.15
N LEU A 30 32.05 -12.14 -14.95
CA LEU A 30 32.62 -12.95 -13.86
C LEU A 30 32.28 -12.36 -12.49
N TYR A 31 32.46 -11.05 -12.28
CA TYR A 31 32.09 -10.40 -11.01
C TYR A 31 30.60 -10.56 -10.71
N ASN A 32 29.74 -10.41 -11.72
CA ASN A 32 28.30 -10.62 -11.57
C ASN A 32 27.96 -12.08 -11.25
N ALA A 33 28.63 -13.06 -11.87
CA ALA A 33 28.45 -14.47 -11.58
C ALA A 33 28.87 -14.82 -10.14
N VAL A 34 30.00 -14.29 -9.67
CA VAL A 34 30.45 -14.46 -8.28
C VAL A 34 29.50 -13.77 -7.30
N ALA A 35 29.03 -12.57 -7.61
CA ALA A 35 28.04 -11.86 -6.80
C ALA A 35 26.72 -12.64 -6.69
N LEU A 36 26.23 -13.22 -7.80
CA LEU A 36 25.04 -14.06 -7.81
C LEU A 36 25.23 -15.35 -7.02
N LEU A 37 26.42 -15.98 -7.10
CA LEU A 37 26.74 -17.16 -6.31
C LEU A 37 26.76 -16.84 -4.81
N LEU A 38 27.40 -15.73 -4.43
CA LEU A 38 27.45 -15.27 -3.04
C LEU A 38 26.06 -14.90 -2.51
N LEU A 39 25.24 -14.25 -3.35
CA LEU A 39 23.85 -13.94 -3.03
C LEU A 39 23.04 -15.22 -2.82
N LEU A 40 23.15 -16.21 -3.72
CA LEU A 40 22.50 -17.51 -3.57
C LEU A 40 22.93 -18.22 -2.29
N LEU A 41 24.22 -18.20 -1.97
CA LEU A 41 24.76 -18.78 -0.74
C LEU A 41 24.22 -18.06 0.50
N CYS A 42 24.14 -16.72 0.47
CA CYS A 42 23.57 -15.92 1.54
C CYS A 42 22.07 -16.19 1.72
N CYS A 43 21.32 -16.31 0.63
CA CYS A 43 19.92 -16.70 0.65
C CYS A 43 19.73 -18.11 1.20
N ALA A 44 20.58 -19.08 0.81
CA ALA A 44 20.53 -20.45 1.30
C ALA A 44 20.87 -20.52 2.81
N ALA A 45 21.87 -19.76 3.26
CA ALA A 45 22.21 -19.65 4.67
C ALA A 45 21.08 -18.98 5.49
N GLY A 46 20.48 -17.90 4.96
CA GLY A 46 19.32 -17.25 5.55
C GLY A 46 18.10 -18.16 5.63
N TRP A 47 17.87 -18.98 4.60
CA TRP A 47 16.84 -20.00 4.60
C TRP A 47 17.10 -21.10 5.64
N ALA A 48 18.33 -21.61 5.73
CA ALA A 48 18.71 -22.59 6.75
C ALA A 48 18.53 -22.04 8.17
N LEU A 49 18.92 -20.78 8.41
CA LEU A 49 18.69 -20.09 9.67
C LEU A 49 17.19 -19.96 9.95
N PHE A 50 16.37 -19.62 8.95
CA PHE A 50 14.93 -19.54 9.08
C PHE A 50 14.32 -20.88 9.50
N VAL A 51 14.72 -22.00 8.90
CA VAL A 51 14.25 -23.34 9.27
C VAL A 51 14.61 -23.69 10.72
N ILE A 52 15.81 -23.31 11.18
CA ILE A 52 16.23 -23.50 12.58
C ILE A 52 15.41 -22.62 13.54
N LEU A 53 15.12 -21.39 13.14
CA LEU A 53 14.35 -20.43 13.95
C LEU A 53 12.84 -20.64 13.85
N GLU A 54 12.33 -21.32 12.83
CA GLU A 54 10.91 -21.57 12.57
C GLU A 54 10.11 -22.00 13.82
N PRO A 55 10.56 -22.98 14.64
CA PRO A 55 9.86 -23.35 15.87
C PRO A 55 9.80 -22.21 16.90
N PHE A 56 10.75 -21.29 16.87
CA PHE A 56 10.84 -20.14 17.77
C PHE A 56 10.17 -18.88 17.22
N MET A 57 10.00 -18.76 15.90
CA MET A 57 9.44 -17.56 15.27
C MET A 57 8.03 -17.26 15.77
N LYS A 58 7.19 -18.28 15.93
CA LYS A 58 5.84 -18.09 16.45
C LYS A 58 5.88 -17.54 17.89
N PRO A 59 6.50 -18.22 18.89
CA PRO A 59 6.65 -17.66 20.23
C PRO A 59 7.31 -16.27 20.27
N LEU A 60 8.34 -16.03 19.48
CA LEU A 60 9.08 -14.76 19.43
C LEU A 60 8.19 -13.61 18.92
N MET A 61 7.43 -13.84 17.86
CA MET A 61 6.48 -12.86 17.33
C MET A 61 5.36 -12.57 18.31
N TRP A 62 4.84 -13.59 19.01
CA TRP A 62 3.87 -13.39 20.09
C TRP A 62 4.45 -12.56 21.23
N ALA A 63 5.67 -12.86 21.67
CA ALA A 63 6.34 -12.10 22.72
C ALA A 63 6.62 -10.65 22.29
N LEU A 64 7.01 -10.41 21.03
CA LEU A 64 7.24 -9.07 20.48
C LEU A 64 5.93 -8.28 20.33
N LEU A 65 4.83 -8.93 19.90
CA LEU A 65 3.50 -8.33 19.83
C LEU A 65 2.97 -8.00 21.22
N VAL A 66 3.01 -8.97 22.14
CA VAL A 66 2.56 -8.77 23.51
C VAL A 66 3.41 -7.71 24.19
N GLY A 67 4.73 -7.74 24.04
CA GLY A 67 5.65 -6.74 24.60
C GLY A 67 5.41 -5.34 24.04
N SER A 68 5.20 -5.22 22.73
CA SER A 68 4.95 -3.92 22.09
C SER A 68 3.59 -3.32 22.42
N VAL A 69 2.55 -4.13 22.68
CA VAL A 69 1.24 -3.67 23.16
C VAL A 69 1.23 -3.42 24.67
N LEU A 70 1.92 -4.26 25.46
CA LEU A 70 1.95 -4.15 26.92
C LEU A 70 2.79 -2.97 27.39
N HIS A 71 3.86 -2.60 26.68
CA HIS A 71 4.69 -1.45 27.02
C HIS A 71 3.93 -0.11 27.06
N PRO A 72 3.21 0.31 25.99
CA PRO A 72 2.40 1.54 26.04
C PRO A 72 1.24 1.43 27.02
N LEU A 73 0.64 0.24 27.20
CA LEU A 73 -0.42 0.03 28.17
C LEU A 73 0.08 0.22 29.62
N LYS A 74 1.24 -0.35 29.95
CA LYS A 74 1.89 -0.16 31.27
C LYS A 74 2.22 1.31 31.51
N ARG A 75 2.71 2.02 30.50
CA ARG A 75 3.00 3.45 30.59
C ARG A 75 1.74 4.26 30.82
N SER A 76 0.70 4.05 30.02
CA SER A 76 -0.57 4.75 30.15
C SER A 76 -1.23 4.53 31.52
N LEU A 77 -1.21 3.31 32.05
CA LEU A 77 -1.72 3.04 33.40
C LEU A 77 -0.95 3.80 34.47
N ARG A 78 0.39 3.82 34.38
CA ARG A 78 1.21 4.60 35.31
C ARG A 78 0.86 6.07 35.27
N ASP A 79 0.79 6.65 34.07
CA ASP A 79 0.52 8.07 33.89
C ASP A 79 -0.88 8.41 34.46
N ILE A 80 -1.90 7.57 34.20
CA ILE A 80 -3.25 7.73 34.79
C ILE A 80 -3.22 7.67 36.32
N PHE A 81 -2.51 6.70 36.90
CA PHE A 81 -2.41 6.60 38.36
C PHE A 81 -1.65 7.78 38.95
N GLN A 82 -0.58 8.21 38.31
CA GLN A 82 0.22 9.35 38.75
C GLN A 82 -0.61 10.63 38.72
N ASP A 83 -1.28 10.94 37.60
CA ASP A 83 -2.17 12.10 37.47
C ASP A 83 -3.29 12.06 38.52
N TRP A 84 -3.86 10.87 38.78
CA TRP A 84 -4.89 10.70 39.81
C TRP A 84 -4.36 10.96 41.23
N PHE A 85 -3.15 10.48 41.54
CA PHE A 85 -2.50 10.73 42.82
C PHE A 85 -2.16 12.21 43.01
N GLU A 86 -1.61 12.87 41.98
CA GLU A 86 -1.30 14.30 42.00
C GLU A 86 -2.58 15.13 42.21
N THR A 87 -3.69 14.77 41.54
CA THR A 87 -5.00 15.43 41.72
C THR A 87 -5.54 15.26 43.15
N LEU A 88 -5.34 14.09 43.78
CA LEU A 88 -5.76 13.85 45.16
C LEU A 88 -4.95 14.64 46.17
N GLU A 89 -3.64 14.76 45.93
CA GLU A 89 -2.71 15.54 46.75
C GLU A 89 -3.04 17.03 46.70
N GLU A 90 -3.28 17.58 45.51
CA GLU A 90 -3.74 18.97 45.34
C GLU A 90 -5.08 19.23 46.05
N ALA A 91 -6.03 18.30 45.93
CA ALA A 91 -7.35 18.39 46.56
C ALA A 91 -7.35 18.15 48.09
N HIS A 92 -6.19 17.83 48.70
CA HIS A 92 -6.05 17.49 50.13
C HIS A 92 -7.02 16.37 50.59
N THR A 93 -7.41 15.49 49.67
CA THR A 93 -8.37 14.42 49.97
C THR A 93 -7.63 13.16 50.44
N PRO A 94 -8.07 12.49 51.51
CA PRO A 94 -7.41 11.27 51.97
C PRO A 94 -7.58 10.18 50.92
N VAL A 95 -6.50 9.43 50.64
CA VAL A 95 -6.44 8.38 49.59
C VAL A 95 -7.59 7.36 49.71
N VAL A 96 -8.02 7.04 50.93
CA VAL A 96 -9.14 6.11 51.19
C VAL A 96 -10.47 6.64 50.64
N LEU A 97 -10.73 7.95 50.81
CA LEU A 97 -11.92 8.59 50.26
C LEU A 97 -11.82 8.71 48.73
N GLY A 98 -10.62 9.02 48.22
CA GLY A 98 -10.32 9.01 46.79
C GLY A 98 -10.59 7.66 46.13
N LEU A 99 -10.20 6.55 46.78
CA LEU A 99 -10.44 5.19 46.30
C LEU A 99 -11.92 4.84 46.25
N PHE A 100 -12.71 5.32 47.23
CA PHE A 100 -14.15 5.10 47.27
C PHE A 100 -14.89 5.89 46.16
N LEU A 101 -14.39 7.08 45.83
CA LEU A 101 -14.92 7.95 44.77
C LEU A 101 -14.39 7.61 43.36
N LEU A 102 -13.34 6.79 43.27
CA LEU A 102 -12.72 6.35 42.03
C LEU A 102 -13.73 5.79 41.00
N PRO A 103 -14.63 4.83 41.33
CA PRO A 103 -15.62 4.34 40.36
C PRO A 103 -16.58 5.44 39.88
N VAL A 104 -16.95 6.38 40.75
CA VAL A 104 -17.83 7.51 40.38
C VAL A 104 -17.11 8.46 39.43
N ASN A 105 -15.83 8.75 39.68
CA ASN A 105 -15.03 9.63 38.84
C ASN A 105 -14.74 9.01 37.46
N ILE A 106 -14.50 7.69 37.40
CA ILE A 106 -14.40 6.98 36.12
C ILE A 106 -15.69 7.11 35.33
N ILE A 107 -16.86 6.89 35.95
CA ILE A 107 -18.15 7.01 35.27
C ILE A 107 -18.37 8.44 34.77
N ASN A 108 -18.02 9.45 35.57
CA ASN A 108 -18.14 10.84 35.18
C ASN A 108 -17.23 11.17 33.98
N ASN A 109 -15.95 10.80 34.05
CA ASN A 109 -15.01 11.03 32.95
C ASN A 109 -15.39 10.26 31.67
N MET A 110 -15.92 9.04 31.80
CA MET A 110 -16.46 8.29 30.66
C MET A 110 -17.67 9.01 30.06
N SER A 111 -18.58 9.52 30.90
CA SER A 111 -19.75 10.27 30.46
C SER A 111 -19.35 11.56 29.72
N GLU A 112 -18.37 12.30 30.23
CA GLU A 112 -17.84 13.51 29.58
C GLU A 112 -17.14 13.17 28.26
N PHE A 113 -16.33 12.11 28.23
CA PHE A 113 -15.66 11.66 27.00
C PHE A 113 -16.66 11.24 25.91
N ILE A 114 -17.69 10.47 26.29
CA ILE A 114 -18.76 10.06 25.38
C ILE A 114 -19.55 11.29 24.92
N GLY A 115 -19.85 12.21 25.83
CA GLY A 115 -20.50 13.49 25.53
C GLY A 115 -19.73 14.33 24.51
N ASP A 116 -18.42 14.48 24.70
CA ASP A 116 -17.55 15.23 23.81
C ASP A 116 -17.44 14.60 22.41
N ILE A 117 -17.35 13.27 22.34
CA ILE A 117 -17.38 12.56 21.05
C ILE A 117 -18.71 12.78 20.35
N LEU A 118 -19.82 12.68 21.10
CA LEU A 118 -21.17 12.83 20.59
C LEU A 118 -21.40 14.25 20.05
N LEU A 119 -20.98 15.27 20.80
CA LEU A 119 -21.09 16.68 20.41
C LEU A 119 -20.21 16.99 19.20
N ARG A 120 -18.96 16.49 19.20
CA ARG A 120 -18.02 16.70 18.08
C ARG A 120 -18.53 16.09 16.78
N HIS A 121 -19.22 14.95 16.84
CA HIS A 121 -19.74 14.23 15.68
C HIS A 121 -21.25 14.34 15.52
N ILE A 122 -21.92 15.28 16.22
CA ILE A 122 -23.37 15.37 16.24
C ILE A 122 -23.97 15.54 14.84
N LYS A 123 -23.28 16.26 13.94
CA LYS A 123 -23.72 16.43 12.54
C LYS A 123 -23.75 15.10 11.77
N ILE A 124 -22.76 14.24 12.00
CA ILE A 124 -22.67 12.93 11.36
C ILE A 124 -23.74 12.00 11.97
N ILE A 125 -23.87 12.01 13.29
CA ILE A 125 -24.88 11.21 14.01
C ILE A 125 -26.29 11.61 13.58
N LEU A 126 -26.58 12.91 13.50
CA LEU A 126 -27.86 13.44 13.03
C LEU A 126 -28.09 13.05 11.56
N GLY A 127 -27.06 13.15 10.71
CA GLY A 127 -27.13 12.72 9.31
C GLY A 127 -27.48 11.24 9.16
N ILE A 128 -26.84 10.36 9.93
CA ILE A 128 -27.16 8.93 9.95
C ILE A 128 -28.59 8.70 10.49
N SER A 129 -28.95 9.39 11.57
CA SER A 129 -30.28 9.30 12.18
C SER A 129 -31.40 9.75 11.24
N ILE A 130 -31.13 10.69 10.32
CA ILE A 130 -32.06 11.12 9.28
C ILE A 130 -32.05 10.13 8.10
N MET A 131 -30.89 9.59 7.72
CA MET A 131 -30.80 8.61 6.62
C MET A 131 -31.55 7.31 6.91
N ILE A 132 -31.54 6.84 8.16
CA ILE A 132 -32.23 5.61 8.57
C ILE A 132 -33.74 5.63 8.23
N PRO A 133 -34.53 6.67 8.57
CA PRO A 133 -35.94 6.77 8.17
C PRO A 133 -36.13 7.21 6.70
N VAL A 134 -35.21 7.97 6.13
CA VAL A 134 -35.33 8.42 4.73
C VAL A 134 -35.21 7.26 3.75
N ILE A 135 -34.34 6.28 4.00
CA ILE A 135 -34.15 5.14 3.08
C ILE A 135 -35.44 4.31 2.89
N PRO A 136 -36.16 3.88 3.95
CA PRO A 136 -37.45 3.19 3.82
C PRO A 136 -38.54 4.04 3.16
N ILE A 137 -38.61 5.34 3.48
CA ILE A 137 -39.58 6.26 2.86
C ILE A 137 -39.31 6.38 1.36
N LEU A 138 -38.05 6.55 0.98
CA LEU A 138 -37.64 6.60 -0.42
C LEU A 138 -37.96 5.27 -1.11
N TYR A 139 -37.71 4.13 -0.46
CA TYR A 139 -38.03 2.81 -1.03
C TYR A 139 -39.54 2.62 -1.24
N PHE A 140 -40.39 3.03 -0.30
CA PHE A 140 -41.85 2.88 -0.40
C PHE A 140 -42.47 3.86 -1.40
N TYR A 141 -41.91 5.07 -1.51
CA TYR A 141 -42.42 6.12 -2.40
C TYR A 141 -41.82 6.04 -3.82
N THR A 142 -40.70 5.33 -4.00
CA THR A 142 -40.13 5.11 -5.32
C THR A 142 -40.96 4.07 -6.07
N PRO A 143 -41.51 4.40 -7.25
CA PRO A 143 -42.25 3.43 -8.05
C PRO A 143 -41.34 2.25 -8.40
N SER A 144 -41.82 1.03 -8.19
CA SER A 144 -41.06 -0.22 -8.41
C SER A 144 -40.42 -0.32 -9.80
N PHE A 145 -40.95 0.41 -10.78
CA PHE A 145 -40.38 0.57 -12.10
C PHE A 145 -39.00 1.24 -12.11
N LEU A 146 -38.78 2.32 -11.33
CA LEU A 146 -37.48 2.99 -11.25
C LEU A 146 -36.42 2.10 -10.60
N ILE A 147 -36.78 1.39 -9.53
CA ILE A 147 -35.88 0.42 -8.88
C ILE A 147 -35.49 -0.69 -9.86
N THR A 148 -36.46 -1.20 -10.63
CA THR A 148 -36.21 -2.22 -11.66
C THR A 148 -35.31 -1.70 -12.77
N ILE A 149 -35.51 -0.46 -13.24
CA ILE A 149 -34.62 0.17 -14.23
C ILE A 149 -33.21 0.28 -13.68
N ILE A 150 -33.04 0.85 -12.47
CA ILE A 150 -31.73 1.02 -11.84
C ILE A 150 -31.04 -0.34 -11.70
N TRP A 151 -31.77 -1.36 -11.23
CA TRP A 151 -31.23 -2.71 -11.08
C TRP A 151 -30.80 -3.31 -12.43
N LYS A 152 -31.61 -3.15 -13.48
CA LYS A 152 -31.26 -3.61 -14.83
C LYS A 152 -30.04 -2.87 -15.38
N VAL A 153 -29.93 -1.56 -15.15
CA VAL A 153 -28.77 -0.76 -15.55
C VAL A 153 -27.51 -1.22 -14.83
N LEU A 154 -27.58 -1.48 -13.52
CA LEU A 154 -26.46 -2.02 -12.73
C LEU A 154 -26.07 -3.45 -13.15
N CYS A 155 -27.05 -4.28 -13.48
CA CYS A 155 -26.79 -5.63 -13.97
C CYS A 155 -26.13 -5.59 -15.36
N LEU A 156 -26.62 -4.72 -16.24
CA LEU A 156 -26.04 -4.49 -17.56
C LEU A 156 -24.61 -3.97 -17.46
N SER A 157 -24.34 -2.99 -16.58
CA SER A 157 -22.99 -2.45 -16.41
C SER A 157 -22.02 -3.51 -15.90
N LYS A 158 -22.45 -4.35 -14.93
CA LYS A 158 -21.66 -5.49 -14.45
C LYS A 158 -21.40 -6.51 -15.56
N TYR A 159 -22.42 -6.83 -16.35
CA TYR A 159 -22.29 -7.77 -17.46
C TYR A 159 -21.29 -7.26 -18.50
N VAL A 160 -21.43 -6.01 -18.95
CA VAL A 160 -20.50 -5.39 -19.91
C VAL A 160 -19.08 -5.37 -19.36
N PHE A 161 -18.89 -5.00 -18.09
CA PHE A 161 -17.57 -5.00 -17.46
C PHE A 161 -16.94 -6.40 -17.44
N ASN A 162 -17.70 -7.43 -17.05
CA ASN A 162 -17.22 -8.80 -17.05
C ASN A 162 -16.89 -9.31 -18.45
N GLN A 163 -17.65 -8.91 -19.48
CA GLN A 163 -17.32 -9.24 -20.86
C GLN A 163 -15.99 -8.60 -21.31
N ILE A 164 -15.75 -7.33 -20.96
CA ILE A 164 -14.48 -6.65 -21.23
C ILE A 164 -13.32 -7.35 -20.51
N LEU A 165 -13.53 -7.75 -19.25
CA LEU A 165 -12.53 -8.46 -18.46
C LEU A 165 -12.21 -9.83 -19.05
N SER A 166 -13.23 -10.56 -19.51
CA SER A 166 -13.10 -11.89 -20.14
C SER A 166 -12.30 -11.85 -21.45
N ILE A 167 -12.50 -10.81 -22.27
CA ILE A 167 -11.72 -10.61 -23.51
C ILE A 167 -10.25 -10.32 -23.18
N THR A 168 -9.99 -9.68 -22.05
CA THR A 168 -8.64 -9.24 -21.64
C THR A 168 -7.86 -10.40 -21.02
N SER A 169 -7.17 -11.17 -21.87
CA SER A 169 -6.23 -12.21 -21.46
C SER A 169 -4.78 -11.70 -21.39
N PHE A 170 -3.94 -12.40 -20.63
CA PHE A 170 -2.51 -12.11 -20.51
C PHE A 170 -1.80 -12.05 -21.89
N SER A 171 -2.17 -12.92 -22.82
CA SER A 171 -1.62 -12.94 -24.18
C SER A 171 -1.90 -11.64 -24.96
N TYR A 172 -3.12 -11.09 -24.86
CA TYR A 172 -3.47 -9.82 -25.52
C TYR A 172 -2.75 -8.63 -24.89
N MET A 173 -2.50 -8.66 -23.57
CA MET A 173 -1.68 -7.66 -22.89
C MET A 173 -0.24 -7.66 -23.42
N CYS A 174 0.38 -8.84 -23.55
CA CYS A 174 1.74 -8.96 -24.08
C CYS A 174 1.84 -8.46 -25.52
N ILE A 175 0.89 -8.85 -26.39
CA ILE A 175 0.84 -8.37 -27.78
C ILE A 175 0.67 -6.84 -27.82
N GLY A 176 -0.25 -6.29 -27.02
CA GLY A 176 -0.47 -4.84 -26.95
C GLY A 176 0.76 -4.07 -26.46
N LEU A 177 1.49 -4.60 -25.47
CA LEU A 177 2.74 -4.03 -24.98
C LEU A 177 3.84 -4.04 -26.02
N VAL A 178 4.08 -5.19 -26.68
CA VAL A 178 5.08 -5.31 -27.74
C VAL A 178 4.75 -4.37 -28.90
N PHE A 179 3.48 -4.30 -29.29
CA PHE A 179 3.01 -3.38 -30.33
C PHE A 179 3.25 -1.92 -29.94
N TYR A 180 2.90 -1.51 -28.72
CA TYR A 180 3.15 -0.15 -28.23
C TYR A 180 4.64 0.19 -28.20
N ILE A 181 5.49 -0.68 -27.67
CA ILE A 181 6.95 -0.49 -27.64
C ILE A 181 7.50 -0.36 -29.06
N SER A 182 7.02 -1.18 -30.00
CA SER A 182 7.43 -1.10 -31.40
C SER A 182 7.04 0.23 -32.05
N LEU A 183 5.82 0.73 -31.78
CA LEU A 183 5.37 2.02 -32.27
C LEU A 183 6.18 3.18 -31.67
N VAL A 184 6.50 3.11 -30.37
CA VAL A 184 7.37 4.11 -29.74
C VAL A 184 8.76 4.06 -30.36
N TYR A 185 9.32 2.89 -30.62
CA TYR A 185 10.64 2.79 -31.23
C TYR A 185 10.69 3.34 -32.66
N LEU A 186 9.65 3.09 -33.47
CA LEU A 186 9.63 3.44 -34.89
C LEU A 186 9.08 4.84 -35.19
N LEU A 187 8.06 5.29 -34.45
CA LEU A 187 7.27 6.50 -34.78
C LEU A 187 7.43 7.61 -33.74
N TRP A 188 8.30 7.47 -32.73
CA TRP A 188 8.48 8.53 -31.73
C TRP A 188 9.17 9.74 -32.32
N THR A 189 8.40 10.83 -32.44
CA THR A 189 8.85 12.17 -32.82
C THR A 189 8.32 13.18 -31.79
N PRO A 190 9.03 14.32 -31.57
CA PRO A 190 8.61 15.32 -30.60
C PRO A 190 7.23 15.93 -30.90
N GLU A 191 6.84 15.98 -32.18
CA GLU A 191 5.50 16.45 -32.59
C GLU A 191 4.39 15.48 -32.18
N ASN A 192 4.63 14.16 -32.21
CA ASN A 192 3.63 13.16 -31.87
C ASN A 192 3.64 12.74 -30.39
N ASN A 193 4.43 13.42 -29.55
CA ASN A 193 4.62 13.07 -28.14
C ASN A 193 3.31 13.05 -27.34
N HIS A 194 2.36 13.94 -27.67
CA HIS A 194 1.04 13.97 -27.03
C HIS A 194 0.24 12.69 -27.30
N ALA A 195 0.25 12.17 -28.54
CA ALA A 195 -0.47 10.95 -28.89
C ALA A 195 0.11 9.73 -28.15
N PHE A 196 1.43 9.65 -28.01
CA PHE A 196 2.09 8.58 -27.24
C PHE A 196 1.79 8.65 -25.75
N HIS A 197 1.63 9.85 -25.18
CA HIS A 197 1.21 10.03 -23.80
C HIS A 197 -0.22 9.51 -23.56
N TYR A 198 -1.17 9.86 -24.43
CA TYR A 198 -2.54 9.32 -24.34
C TYR A 198 -2.58 7.81 -24.58
N SER A 199 -1.82 7.31 -25.55
CA SER A 199 -1.70 5.87 -25.81
C SER A 199 -1.11 5.11 -24.62
N SER A 200 -0.12 5.69 -23.93
CA SER A 200 0.43 5.12 -22.69
C SER A 200 -0.63 4.92 -21.61
N VAL A 201 -1.54 5.89 -21.43
CA VAL A 201 -2.68 5.75 -20.49
C VAL A 201 -3.56 4.56 -20.88
N GLY A 202 -3.79 4.35 -22.18
CA GLY A 202 -4.50 3.17 -22.69
C GLY A 202 -3.79 1.85 -22.37
N VAL A 203 -2.47 1.78 -22.55
CA VAL A 203 -1.68 0.59 -22.19
C VAL A 203 -1.75 0.31 -20.69
N TRP A 204 -1.68 1.35 -19.85
CA TRP A 204 -1.84 1.21 -18.41
C TRP A 204 -3.22 0.67 -18.02
N LEU A 205 -4.28 1.16 -18.66
CA LEU A 205 -5.64 0.64 -18.45
C LEU A 205 -5.73 -0.84 -18.81
N MET A 206 -5.12 -1.27 -19.91
CA MET A 206 -5.07 -2.67 -20.33
C MET A 206 -4.33 -3.56 -19.32
N ILE A 207 -3.22 -3.08 -18.74
CA ILE A 207 -2.50 -3.78 -17.67
C ILE A 207 -3.38 -3.92 -16.43
N CYS A 208 -4.05 -2.85 -16.00
CA CYS A 208 -4.95 -2.88 -14.85
C CYS A 208 -6.13 -3.85 -15.06
N LEU A 209 -6.70 -3.91 -16.26
CA LEU A 209 -7.77 -4.85 -16.62
C LEU A 209 -7.28 -6.30 -16.54
N THR A 210 -6.10 -6.59 -17.08
CA THR A 210 -5.49 -7.93 -17.03
C THR A 210 -5.22 -8.36 -15.60
N PHE A 211 -4.69 -7.44 -14.78
CA PHE A 211 -4.44 -7.71 -13.36
C PHE A 211 -5.75 -7.94 -12.59
N ALA A 212 -6.78 -7.13 -12.85
CA ALA A 212 -8.09 -7.29 -12.24
C ALA A 212 -8.78 -8.61 -12.64
N ASN A 213 -8.55 -9.11 -13.87
CA ASN A 213 -9.08 -10.39 -14.33
C ASN A 213 -8.63 -11.58 -13.45
N GLN A 214 -7.44 -11.49 -12.85
CA GLN A 214 -6.93 -12.55 -11.95
C GLN A 214 -7.77 -12.74 -10.67
N PHE A 215 -8.57 -11.74 -10.29
CA PHE A 215 -9.36 -11.75 -9.05
C PHE A 215 -10.83 -12.19 -9.25
N GLY A 216 -11.21 -12.60 -10.47
CA GLY A 216 -12.53 -13.14 -10.77
C GLY A 216 -13.68 -12.22 -10.33
N SER A 217 -14.50 -12.67 -9.37
CA SER A 217 -15.67 -11.93 -8.86
C SER A 217 -15.31 -10.59 -8.20
N PHE A 218 -14.09 -10.45 -7.68
CA PHE A 218 -13.59 -9.20 -7.10
C PHE A 218 -12.85 -8.30 -8.11
N GLY A 219 -12.86 -8.64 -9.40
CA GLY A 219 -12.16 -7.90 -10.44
C GLY A 219 -12.59 -6.42 -10.53
N LEU A 220 -13.89 -6.13 -10.44
CA LEU A 220 -14.40 -4.74 -10.52
C LEU A 220 -13.92 -3.87 -9.34
N PRO A 221 -14.06 -4.27 -8.07
CA PRO A 221 -13.46 -3.56 -6.95
C PRO A 221 -11.96 -3.34 -7.08
N VAL A 222 -11.21 -4.38 -7.46
CA VAL A 222 -9.74 -4.30 -7.62
C VAL A 222 -9.36 -3.31 -8.71
N PHE A 223 -10.04 -3.33 -9.86
CA PHE A 223 -9.82 -2.37 -10.93
C PHE A 223 -10.05 -0.92 -10.47
N VAL A 224 -11.14 -0.66 -9.76
CA VAL A 224 -11.47 0.66 -9.22
C VAL A 224 -10.39 1.16 -8.26
N VAL A 225 -9.92 0.31 -7.35
CA VAL A 225 -8.83 0.65 -6.42
C VAL A 225 -7.55 1.01 -7.17
N LEU A 226 -7.18 0.25 -8.21
CA LEU A 226 -6.00 0.54 -9.03
C LEU A 226 -6.11 1.90 -9.74
N GLN A 227 -7.28 2.25 -10.25
CA GLN A 227 -7.50 3.57 -10.86
C GLN A 227 -7.34 4.70 -9.83
N PHE A 228 -7.88 4.53 -8.62
CA PHE A 228 -7.70 5.52 -7.56
C PHE A 228 -6.23 5.71 -7.17
N ILE A 229 -5.45 4.63 -7.10
CA ILE A 229 -4.01 4.70 -6.80
C ILE A 229 -3.28 5.51 -7.88
N ILE A 230 -3.57 5.23 -9.17
CA ILE A 230 -2.93 5.91 -10.29
C ILE A 230 -3.29 7.40 -10.32
N ILE A 231 -4.58 7.72 -10.23
CA ILE A 231 -5.08 9.10 -10.20
C ILE A 231 -4.47 9.84 -9.00
N GLY A 232 -4.47 9.22 -7.82
CA GLY A 232 -3.83 9.76 -6.63
C GLY A 232 -2.34 10.06 -6.82
N GLY A 233 -1.61 9.16 -7.49
CA GLY A 233 -0.20 9.37 -7.86
C GLY A 233 0.01 10.57 -8.78
N PHE A 234 -0.85 10.75 -9.79
CA PHE A 234 -0.82 11.92 -10.68
C PHE A 234 -1.10 13.23 -9.93
N PHE A 235 -2.11 13.24 -9.07
CA PHE A 235 -2.42 14.40 -8.23
C PHE A 235 -1.26 14.75 -7.29
N LEU A 236 -0.65 13.76 -6.65
CA LEU A 236 0.47 13.97 -5.75
C LEU A 236 1.68 14.57 -6.48
N LYS A 237 2.00 14.05 -7.67
CA LYS A 237 3.04 14.61 -8.55
C LYS A 237 2.74 16.06 -8.93
N TYR A 238 1.49 16.38 -9.24
CA TYR A 238 1.05 17.74 -9.54
C TYR A 238 1.22 18.68 -8.34
N ILE A 239 0.79 18.27 -7.14
CA ILE A 239 0.93 19.04 -5.90
C ILE A 239 2.41 19.30 -5.56
N VAL A 240 3.26 18.28 -5.69
CA VAL A 240 4.71 18.40 -5.44
C VAL A 240 5.36 19.36 -6.45
N SER A 241 4.99 19.29 -7.73
CA SER A 241 5.47 20.22 -8.76
C SER A 241 5.09 21.67 -8.46
N MET A 242 3.84 21.91 -8.03
CA MET A 242 3.36 23.23 -7.61
C MET A 242 4.10 23.76 -6.37
N ARG A 243 4.41 22.89 -5.40
CA ARG A 243 5.18 23.24 -4.20
C ARG A 243 6.65 23.56 -4.53
N GLY A 244 7.25 22.83 -5.48
CA GLY A 244 8.60 23.07 -5.97
C GLY A 244 8.75 24.40 -6.72
N LYS A 245 7.73 24.78 -7.52
CA LYS A 245 7.67 26.11 -8.14
C LYS A 245 7.53 27.22 -7.11
N ARG A 246 6.70 27.05 -6.07
CA ARG A 246 6.53 28.05 -5.00
C ARG A 246 7.82 28.33 -4.22
N LYS A 247 8.68 27.33 -3.98
CA LYS A 247 9.98 27.50 -3.29
C LYS A 247 11.04 28.24 -4.12
N LYS A 248 10.90 28.29 -5.45
CA LYS A 248 11.84 29.03 -6.34
C LYS A 248 11.48 30.50 -6.53
N VAL A 249 10.33 30.95 -5.99
CA VAL A 249 9.77 32.30 -6.19
C VAL A 249 9.85 33.15 -4.92
N LEU A 250 10.24 32.58 -3.78
CA LEU A 250 10.59 33.33 -2.58
C LEU A 250 12.12 33.46 -2.52
N PRO A 251 12.68 34.69 -2.59
CA PRO A 251 14.11 34.94 -2.38
C PRO A 251 14.54 34.61 -0.94
#